data_AF-A0A849MMJ9-F1
#
_entry.id   AF-A0A849MMJ9-F1
#
_cell.length_a   1.000
_cell.length_b   1.000
_cell.length_c   1.000
_cell.angle_alpha   90.00
_cell.angle_beta   90.00
_cell.angle_gamma   90.00
#
_symmetry.space_group_name_H-M   'P 1'
#
loop_
_entity.id
_entity.type
_entity.pdbx_description
1 polymer ?
#
loop_
_entity_poly.entity_id
_entity_poly.type
_entity_poly.pdbx_seq_one_letter_code
_entity_poly.pdbx_strand_id
1 'polypeptide(L)' 'MIELVAYTLAGIILYFGSDWILVQIENAAGRQFENRSLIFFAIILILALSSFAVIRLLTTEV' A
#
# COMPACT_ATOMS: atom_id res chain seq x y z
N MET A 1 6.12 -22.93 3.45
CA MET A 1 5.01 -22.55 4.36
C MET A 1 5.20 -21.15 4.96
N ILE A 2 6.35 -20.83 5.57
CA ILE A 2 6.59 -19.51 6.20
C ILE A 2 6.51 -18.33 5.21
N GLU A 3 6.97 -18.53 3.97
CA GLU A 3 6.93 -17.52 2.91
C GLU A 3 5.50 -17.15 2.52
N LEU A 4 4.61 -18.14 2.40
CA LEU A 4 3.20 -17.91 2.10
C LEU A 4 2.56 -17.03 3.19
N VAL A 5 2.88 -17.32 4.45
CA VAL A 5 2.40 -16.54 5.60
C VAL A 5 2.95 -15.12 5.55
N ALA A 6 4.24 -14.94 5.26
CA ALA A 6 4.88 -13.63 5.15
C ALA A 6 4.29 -12.78 4.01
N TYR A 7 4.12 -13.35 2.82
CA TYR A 7 3.51 -12.65 1.68
C TYR A 7 2.03 -12.30 1.94
N THR A 8 1.30 -13.19 2.61
CA THR A 8 -0.10 -12.93 2.99
C THR A 8 -0.18 -11.78 4.01
N LEU A 9 0.69 -11.78 5.02
CA LEU A 9 0.80 -10.70 6.00
C LEU A 9 1.18 -9.38 5.34
N ALA A 10 2.14 -9.39 4.41
CA ALA A 10 2.51 -8.20 3.66
C ALA A 10 1.33 -7.65 2.85
N GLY A 11 0.55 -8.53 2.20
CA GLY A 11 -0.67 -8.15 1.49
C GLY A 11 -1.72 -7.53 2.41
N ILE A 12 -1.93 -8.11 3.59
CA ILE A 12 -2.84 -7.57 4.62
C ILE A 12 -2.39 -6.18 5.06
N ILE A 13 -1.11 -6.01 5.39
CA ILE A 13 -0.54 -4.73 5.82
C ILE A 13 -0.70 -3.67 4.72
N LEU A 14 -0.39 -4.01 3.47
CA LEU A 14 -0.56 -3.10 2.33
C LEU A 14 -2.03 -2.73 2.13
N TYR A 15 -2.95 -3.68 2.27
CA TYR A 15 -4.38 -3.43 2.11
C TYR A 15 -4.90 -2.46 3.18
N PHE A 16 -4.66 -2.76 4.45
CA PHE A 16 -5.10 -1.90 5.56
C PHE A 16 -4.39 -0.54 5.55
N GLY A 17 -3.10 -0.51 5.22
CA GLY A 17 -2.35 0.73 5.07
C GLY A 17 -2.90 1.61 3.94
N SER A 18 -3.27 1.01 2.81
CA SER A 18 -3.83 1.74 1.67
C SER A 18 -5.22 2.30 1.98
N ASP A 19 -6.07 1.53 2.66
CA ASP A 19 -7.41 1.98 3.06
C ASP A 19 -7.32 3.13 4.07
N TRP A 20 -6.41 3.03 5.05
CA TRP A 20 -6.17 4.10 6.02
C TRP A 20 -5.69 5.39 5.35
N ILE A 21 -4.73 5.32 4.41
CA ILE A 21 -4.27 6.48 3.64
C ILE A 21 -5.42 7.09 2.85
N LEU A 22 -6.26 6.27 2.21
CA LEU A 22 -7.40 6.75 1.44
C LEU A 22 -8.39 7.52 2.32
N VAL A 23 -8.75 6.95 3.48
CA VAL A 23 -9.62 7.60 4.47
C VAL A 23 -8.99 8.92 4.95
N GLN A 24 -7.67 8.95 5.18
CA GLN A 24 -6.99 10.16 5.59
C GLN A 24 -7.05 11.26 4.52
N ILE A 25 -6.91 10.88 3.25
CA ILE A 25 -7.03 11.81 2.11
C ILE A 25 -8.48 12.30 1.97
N GLU A 26 -9.47 11.41 2.11
CA GLU A 26 -10.90 11.78 2.07
C GLU A 26 -11.26 12.76 3.20
N ASN A 27 -10.75 12.50 4.41
CA ASN A 27 -10.91 13.38 5.56
C ASN A 27 -10.25 14.75 5.33
N ALA A 28 -9.04 14.77 4.78
CA ALA A 28 -8.33 16.02 4.45
C ALA A 28 -9.03 16.80 3.32
N ALA A 29 -9.63 16.10 2.36
CA ALA A 29 -10.39 16.72 1.26
C ALA A 29 -11.79 17.19 1.68
N GLY A 30 -12.28 16.76 2.85
CA GLY A 30 -13.63 17.05 3.34
C GLY A 30 -14.74 16.44 2.49
N ARG A 31 -14.41 15.46 1.64
CA ARG A 31 -15.36 14.77 0.76
C ARG A 31 -14.92 13.33 0.52
N GLN A 32 -15.89 12.44 0.37
CA GLN A 32 -15.63 11.09 -0.14
C GLN A 32 -15.38 11.16 -1.64
N PHE A 33 -14.46 10.35 -2.14
CA PHE A 33 -14.20 10.30 -3.57
C PHE A 33 -15.20 9.37 -4.27
N GLU A 34 -15.82 9.82 -5.36
CA GLU A 34 -16.69 8.96 -6.18
C GLU A 34 -15.91 7.76 -6.74
N ASN A 35 -14.66 7.97 -7.16
CA ASN A 35 -13.79 6.93 -7.70
C ASN A 35 -12.88 6.30 -6.63
N ARG A 36 -13.43 6.02 -5.43
CA ARG A 36 -12.67 5.48 -4.28
C ARG A 36 -11.85 4.24 -4.65
N SER A 37 -12.41 3.31 -5.43
CA SER A 37 -11.71 2.10 -5.87
C SER A 37 -10.49 2.39 -6.75
N LEU A 38 -10.57 3.40 -7.64
CA LEU A 38 -9.46 3.79 -8.50
C LEU A 38 -8.31 4.40 -7.67
N ILE A 39 -8.66 5.22 -6.68
CA ILE A 39 -7.68 5.86 -5.81
C ILE A 39 -7.06 4.83 -4.87
N PHE A 40 -7.87 3.93 -4.29
CA PHE A 40 -7.39 2.79 -3.51
C PHE A 40 -6.38 1.96 -4.31
N PHE A 41 -6.72 1.63 -5.56
CA PHE A 41 -5.84 0.89 -6.46
C PHE A 41 -4.53 1.64 -6.72
N ALA A 42 -4.58 2.95 -6.98
CA ALA A 42 -3.38 3.76 -7.16
C ALA A 42 -2.49 3.77 -5.90
N ILE A 43 -3.09 3.91 -4.72
CA ILE A 43 -2.36 3.93 -3.43
C ILE A 43 -1.67 2.60 -3.19
N ILE A 44 -2.40 1.48 -3.28
CA ILE A 44 -1.82 0.15 -3.01
C ILE A 44 -0.76 -0.22 -4.05
N LEU A 45 -0.94 0.18 -5.31
CA LEU A 45 0.04 -0.04 -6.37
C LEU A 45 1.34 0.72 -6.08
N ILE A 46 1.24 2.01 -5.74
CA ILE A 46 2.42 2.83 -5.40
C ILE A 46 3.11 2.25 -4.17
N LEU A 47 2.38 1.93 -3.10
CA LEU A 47 2.94 1.34 -1.88
C LEU A 47 3.64 0.00 -2.16
N ALA A 48 3.04 -0.86 -2.99
CA ALA A 48 3.65 -2.13 -3.36
C ALA A 48 4.96 -1.90 -4.12
N LEU A 49 4.94 -1.09 -5.18
CA LEU A 49 6.13 -0.78 -5.99
C LEU A 49 7.23 -0.12 -5.15
N SER A 50 6.87 0.86 -4.31
CA SER A 50 7.80 1.53 -3.40
C SER A 50 8.36 0.56 -2.36
N SER A 51 7.56 -0.37 -1.83
CA SER A 51 8.05 -1.38 -0.88
C SER A 51 9.11 -2.27 -1.52
N PHE A 52 8.88 -2.77 -2.73
CA PHE A 52 9.89 -3.55 -3.46
C PHE A 52 11.12 -2.72 -3.84
N ALA A 53 10.93 -1.45 -4.21
CA ALA A 53 12.03 -0.54 -4.52
C ALA A 53 12.90 -0.25 -3.29
N VAL A 54 12.30 -0.01 -2.13
CA VAL A 54 13.01 0.22 -0.85
C VAL A 54 13.75 -1.03 -0.41
N ILE A 55 13.11 -2.21 -0.48
CA ILE A 55 13.79 -3.48 -0.20
C ILE A 55 15.01 -3.62 -1.11
N ARG A 56 14.85 -3.39 -2.41
CA ARG A 56 15.97 -3.46 -3.36
C ARG A 56 17.07 -2.47 -3.03
N LEU A 57 16.74 -1.23 -2.67
CA LEU A 57 17.72 -0.21 -2.28
C LEU A 57 18.51 -0.63 -1.03
N LEU A 58 17.82 -1.18 -0.02
CA LEU A 58 18.44 -1.62 1.24
C LEU A 58 19.23 -2.93 1.08
N THR A 59 18.83 -3.81 0.16
CA THR A 59 19.49 -5.09 -0.12
C THR A 59 20.57 -4.97 -1.20
N THR A 60 20.65 -3.84 -1.93
CA THR A 60 21.77 -3.59 -2.83
C THR A 60 23.01 -3.37 -1.96
N GLU A 61 23.69 -4.45 -1.62
CA GLU A 61 25.07 -4.41 -1.15
C GLU A 61 25.88 -3.68 -2.24
N VAL A 62 26.48 -2.55 -1.84
CA VAL A 62 27.36 -1.71 -2.66
C VAL A 62 28.63 -2.46 -3.01
#